data_AF-A0A0C2TNB9-F1
#
_entry.id   AF-A0A0C2TNB9-F1
#
_cell.length_a   1.000
_cell.length_b   1.000
_cell.length_c   1.000
_cell.angle_alpha   90.00
_cell.angle_beta   90.00
_cell.angle_gamma   90.00
#
_symmetry.space_group_name_H-M   'P 1'
#
loop_
_entity.id
_entity.type
_entity.pdbx_description
1 polymer ?
#
loop_
_entity_poly.entity_id
_entity_poly.type
_entity_poly.pdbx_seq_one_letter_code
_entity_poly.pdbx_strand_id
1 'polypeptide(L)'
;MTKKQWTTPDQRTWMLGQLPEYLKAKDGKSTREFFLNHWKIFSERWPVDAPSAEEIQQADGKEDLALAKKTKAAESQFKTWFNNHTRATSSGTGSRQVLNLSPLPKLVQPWQAYQNLYWDSELREKTDNAWKAHKAGCPEGSTIPSNGFAFRNQKLKLWYEESSDETKAAVEAHRQVMKGKGWGADDENRKYQR
;
A
#
# COMPACT_ATOMS: atom_id res chain seq x y z
N MET A 1 20.08 16.98 -15.35
CA MET A 1 19.38 18.27 -15.35
C MET A 1 19.27 18.80 -13.93
N THR A 2 19.99 19.85 -13.58
CA THR A 2 19.80 20.55 -12.30
C THR A 2 18.44 21.24 -12.31
N LYS A 3 17.55 20.88 -11.40
CA LYS A 3 16.23 21.52 -11.27
C LYS A 3 16.44 23.03 -11.06
N LYS A 4 15.74 23.87 -11.83
CA LYS A 4 15.76 25.33 -11.68
C LYS A 4 15.35 25.66 -10.24
N GLN A 5 16.26 26.28 -9.49
CA GLN A 5 15.98 26.69 -8.12
C GLN A 5 15.11 27.94 -8.14
N TRP A 6 14.10 27.97 -7.28
CA TRP A 6 13.21 29.12 -7.14
C TRP A 6 13.90 30.29 -6.42
N THR A 7 14.71 30.00 -5.40
CA THR A 7 15.40 31.02 -4.60
C THR A 7 16.71 31.45 -5.25
N THR A 8 17.03 32.74 -5.13
CA THR A 8 18.40 33.23 -5.39
C THR A 8 19.38 32.68 -4.34
N PRO A 9 20.71 32.69 -4.60
CA PRO A 9 21.70 32.24 -3.61
C PRO A 9 21.58 32.96 -2.26
N ASP A 10 21.27 34.24 -2.26
CA ASP A 10 21.12 35.05 -1.05
C ASP A 10 19.85 34.70 -0.28
N GLN A 11 18.72 34.57 -0.97
CA GLN A 11 17.46 34.10 -0.39
C GLN A 11 17.65 32.72 0.24
N ARG A 12 18.32 31.82 -0.47
CA ARG A 12 18.59 30.47 0.01
C ARG A 12 19.43 30.47 1.29
N THR A 13 20.50 31.26 1.31
CA THR A 13 21.40 31.35 2.48
C THR A 13 20.63 31.84 3.70
N TRP A 14 19.79 32.86 3.53
CA TRP A 14 18.95 33.35 4.60
C TRP A 14 17.94 32.29 5.07
N MET A 15 17.23 31.62 4.15
CA MET A 15 16.23 30.60 4.49
C MET A 15 16.86 29.37 5.18
N LEU A 16 18.07 28.97 4.77
CA LEU A 16 18.85 27.92 5.43
C LEU A 16 19.17 28.30 6.89
N GLY A 17 19.52 29.57 7.13
CA GLY A 17 19.76 30.09 8.48
C GLY A 17 18.54 30.01 9.40
N GLN A 18 17.32 30.03 8.85
CA GLN A 18 16.06 29.94 9.62
C GLN A 18 15.59 28.49 9.85
N LEU A 19 16.24 27.49 9.26
CA LEU A 19 15.85 26.08 9.43
C LEU A 19 15.84 25.61 10.90
N PRO A 20 16.81 25.95 11.76
CA PRO A 20 16.79 25.52 13.15
C PRO A 20 15.56 26.03 13.92
N GLU A 21 15.17 27.28 13.67
CA GLU A 21 13.99 27.87 14.29
C GLU A 21 12.70 27.26 13.75
N TYR A 22 12.62 27.02 12.44
CA TYR A 22 11.51 26.32 11.82
C TYR A 22 11.32 24.90 12.38
N LEU A 23 12.41 24.15 12.61
CA LEU A 23 12.36 22.81 13.22
C LEU A 23 11.85 22.87 14.65
N LYS A 24 12.34 23.82 15.46
CA LYS A 24 11.81 24.07 16.82
C LYS A 24 10.32 24.39 16.79
N ALA A 25 9.89 25.24 15.86
CA ALA A 25 8.48 25.59 15.69
C ALA A 25 7.62 24.41 15.23
N LYS A 26 8.18 23.49 14.43
CA LYS A 26 7.52 22.26 13.99
C LYS A 26 7.30 21.30 15.16
N ASP A 27 8.30 21.09 15.99
CA ASP A 27 8.20 20.23 17.17
C ASP A 27 7.23 20.85 18.21
N GLY A 28 7.27 22.18 18.36
CA GLY A 28 6.38 22.94 19.24
C GLY A 28 4.99 23.24 18.69
N LYS A 29 4.64 22.77 17.48
CA LYS A 29 3.36 23.06 16.79
C LYS A 29 3.05 24.56 16.59
N SER A 30 4.06 25.43 16.56
CA SER A 30 3.97 26.89 16.38
C SER A 30 4.38 27.35 14.97
N THR A 31 4.38 26.46 13.98
CA THR A 31 4.80 26.77 12.59
C THR A 31 4.02 27.92 11.94
N ARG A 32 2.77 28.15 12.37
CA ARG A 32 1.96 29.27 11.86
C ARG A 32 2.59 30.61 12.22
N GLU A 33 3.01 30.80 13.47
CA GLU A 33 3.63 32.02 13.96
C GLU A 33 5.00 32.23 13.29
N PHE A 34 5.77 31.15 13.18
CA PHE A 34 7.03 31.15 12.43
C PHE A 34 6.81 31.71 11.02
N PHE A 35 5.86 31.15 10.25
CA PHE A 35 5.63 31.59 8.89
C PHE A 35 5.15 33.03 8.79
N LEU A 36 4.27 33.50 9.69
CA LEU A 36 3.79 34.88 9.67
C LEU A 36 4.93 35.87 9.91
N ASN A 37 5.76 35.62 10.93
CA ASN A 37 6.86 36.52 11.29
C ASN A 37 7.97 36.51 10.22
N HIS A 38 8.36 35.32 9.77
CA HIS A 38 9.47 35.18 8.82
C HIS A 38 9.07 35.55 7.40
N TRP A 39 7.80 35.37 7.02
CA TRP A 39 7.32 35.87 5.73
C TRP A 39 7.37 37.38 5.67
N LYS A 40 6.97 38.09 6.75
CA LYS A 40 7.06 39.55 6.81
C LYS A 40 8.49 40.03 6.54
N ILE A 41 9.47 39.51 7.29
CA ILE A 41 10.89 39.84 7.12
C ILE A 41 11.39 39.49 5.72
N PHE A 42 11.00 38.32 5.20
CA PHE A 42 11.39 37.88 3.87
C PHE A 42 10.84 38.81 2.78
N SER A 43 9.57 39.20 2.87
CA SER A 43 8.90 40.08 1.90
C SER A 43 9.40 41.53 1.96
N GLU A 44 9.84 42.01 3.13
CA GLU A 44 10.49 43.32 3.26
C GLU A 44 11.87 43.33 2.59
N ARG A 45 12.61 42.22 2.69
CA ARG A 45 13.95 42.10 2.12
C ARG A 45 13.96 41.75 0.63
N TRP A 46 12.95 41.02 0.17
CA TRP A 46 12.76 40.63 -1.22
C TRP A 46 11.31 40.88 -1.61
N PRO A 47 10.95 42.13 -1.95
CA PRO A 47 9.61 42.47 -2.37
C PRO A 47 9.25 41.71 -3.66
N VAL A 48 7.99 41.36 -3.80
CA VAL A 48 7.48 40.69 -5.00
C VAL A 48 7.39 41.72 -6.12
N ASP A 49 7.93 41.39 -7.29
CA ASP A 49 7.91 42.27 -8.46
C ASP A 49 6.48 42.65 -8.86
N ALA A 50 6.35 43.84 -9.44
CA ALA A 50 5.08 44.35 -9.95
C ALA A 50 4.40 43.34 -10.91
N PRO A 51 3.06 43.27 -10.94
CA PRO A 51 2.34 42.43 -11.88
C PRO A 51 2.68 42.80 -13.33
N SER A 52 2.93 41.80 -14.18
CA SER A 52 3.09 42.03 -15.61
C SER A 52 1.74 42.35 -16.27
N ALA A 53 1.76 42.98 -17.44
CA ALA A 53 0.54 43.33 -18.17
C ALA A 53 -0.37 42.11 -18.44
N GLU A 54 0.21 40.94 -18.64
CA GLU A 54 -0.52 39.68 -18.83
C GLU A 54 -1.23 39.22 -17.55
N GLU A 55 -0.58 39.38 -16.39
CA GLU A 55 -1.14 39.01 -15.09
C GLU A 55 -2.23 39.99 -14.63
N ILE A 56 -2.13 41.26 -15.03
CA ILE A 56 -3.18 42.27 -14.83
C ILE A 56 -4.40 41.93 -15.71
N GLN A 57 -4.20 41.51 -16.96
CA GLN A 57 -5.29 41.06 -17.83
C GLN A 57 -5.97 39.80 -17.28
N GLN A 58 -5.22 38.85 -16.72
CA GLN A 58 -5.77 37.66 -16.04
C GLN A 58 -6.49 37.97 -14.71
N ALA A 59 -6.33 39.18 -14.19
CA ALA A 59 -7.02 39.66 -12.99
C ALA A 59 -8.17 40.62 -13.31
N ASP A 60 -8.74 40.52 -14.53
CA ASP A 60 -9.83 41.38 -15.02
C ASP A 60 -9.48 42.87 -14.96
N GLY A 61 -8.21 43.21 -15.21
CA GLY A 61 -7.72 44.60 -15.20
C GLY A 61 -7.51 45.20 -13.80
N LYS A 62 -7.66 44.40 -12.73
CA LYS A 62 -7.47 44.86 -11.35
C LYS A 62 -6.04 44.59 -10.87
N GLU A 63 -5.21 45.62 -10.90
CA GLU A 63 -3.81 45.58 -10.48
C GLU A 63 -3.61 45.05 -9.05
N ASP A 64 -4.46 45.50 -8.10
CA ASP A 64 -4.42 45.05 -6.71
C ASP A 64 -4.65 43.54 -6.56
N LEU A 65 -5.55 42.98 -7.36
CA LEU A 65 -5.83 41.54 -7.33
C LEU A 65 -4.69 40.73 -7.94
N ALA A 66 -4.04 41.26 -8.99
CA ALA A 66 -2.88 40.64 -9.60
C ALA A 66 -1.68 40.61 -8.61
N LEU A 67 -1.45 41.73 -7.91
CA LEU A 67 -0.42 41.81 -6.88
C LEU A 67 -0.71 40.88 -5.70
N ALA A 68 -1.95 40.85 -5.20
CA ALA A 68 -2.34 39.95 -4.11
C ALA A 68 -2.15 38.46 -4.48
N LYS A 69 -2.51 38.06 -5.72
CA LYS A 69 -2.28 36.70 -6.23
C LYS A 69 -0.79 36.36 -6.27
N LYS A 70 0.05 37.26 -6.79
CA LYS A 70 1.52 37.09 -6.82
C LYS A 70 2.11 36.92 -5.43
N THR A 71 1.74 37.81 -4.50
CA THR A 71 2.23 37.77 -3.11
C THR A 71 1.84 36.46 -2.44
N LYS A 72 0.61 35.99 -2.63
CA LYS A 72 0.15 34.71 -2.10
C LYS A 72 0.90 33.52 -2.71
N ALA A 73 1.22 33.58 -4.00
CA ALA A 73 2.00 32.53 -4.66
C ALA A 73 3.43 32.47 -4.09
N ALA A 74 4.08 33.63 -3.91
CA ALA A 74 5.40 33.73 -3.31
C ALA A 74 5.41 33.23 -1.85
N GLU A 75 4.38 33.56 -1.06
CA GLU A 75 4.21 33.05 0.31
C GLU A 75 4.04 31.52 0.33
N SER A 76 3.29 30.97 -0.64
CA SER A 76 3.12 29.52 -0.76
C SER A 76 4.42 28.81 -1.12
N GLN A 77 5.21 29.39 -2.04
CA GLN A 77 6.53 28.87 -2.39
C GLN A 77 7.50 28.91 -1.20
N PHE A 78 7.49 30.00 -0.44
CA PHE A 78 8.24 30.15 0.80
C PHE A 78 7.92 29.04 1.80
N LYS A 79 6.64 28.81 2.11
CA LYS A 79 6.21 27.73 3.02
C LYS A 79 6.61 26.34 2.50
N THR A 80 6.39 26.11 1.22
CA THR A 80 6.70 24.84 0.55
C THR A 80 8.20 24.54 0.60
N TRP A 81 9.04 25.56 0.45
CA TRP A 81 10.48 25.42 0.56
C TRP A 81 10.89 24.86 1.92
N PHE A 82 10.44 25.44 3.04
CA PHE A 82 10.78 24.95 4.39
C PHE A 82 10.28 23.51 4.61
N ASN A 83 9.05 23.22 4.19
CA ASN A 83 8.50 21.87 4.27
C ASN A 83 9.33 20.85 3.49
N ASN A 84 9.84 21.21 2.32
CA ASN A 84 10.65 20.31 1.49
C ASN A 84 12.08 20.13 2.01
N HIS A 85 12.69 21.20 2.54
CA HIS A 85 14.08 21.20 3.02
C HIS A 85 14.25 20.66 4.45
N THR A 86 13.14 20.30 5.12
CA THR A 86 13.13 19.63 6.43
C THR A 86 12.46 18.26 6.43
N ARG A 87 11.90 17.84 5.29
CA ARG A 87 11.53 16.44 5.13
C ARG A 87 12.82 15.63 5.25
N ALA A 88 12.78 14.57 6.04
CA ALA A 88 13.75 13.50 5.91
C ALA A 88 13.60 12.94 4.50
N THR A 89 14.34 13.51 3.55
CA THR A 89 14.30 13.08 2.16
C THR A 89 14.84 11.66 2.14
N SER A 90 14.02 10.70 1.71
CA SER A 90 14.39 9.30 1.49
C SER A 90 15.37 9.10 0.33
N SER A 91 16.22 10.10 0.06
CA SER A 91 17.11 10.21 -1.08
C SER A 91 18.51 10.72 -0.67
N GLY A 92 18.96 10.32 0.51
CA GLY A 92 20.31 10.54 1.00
C GLY A 92 20.60 9.61 2.17
N THR A 93 21.24 8.47 1.89
CA THR A 93 21.94 7.61 2.87
C THR A 93 21.13 6.90 3.97
N GLY A 94 19.84 7.22 4.17
CA GLY A 94 18.96 6.44 5.03
C GLY A 94 18.41 5.23 4.27
N SER A 95 18.90 4.02 4.56
CA SER A 95 18.32 2.78 4.05
C SER A 95 16.81 2.80 4.31
N ARG A 96 15.99 2.82 3.25
CA ARG A 96 14.55 2.59 3.39
C ARG A 96 14.42 1.26 4.13
N GLN A 97 13.76 1.26 5.29
CA GLN A 97 13.31 -0.01 5.85
C GLN A 97 12.49 -0.68 4.75
N VAL A 98 12.98 -1.81 4.24
CA VAL A 98 12.29 -2.58 3.22
C VAL A 98 10.94 -2.92 3.83
N LEU A 99 9.86 -2.40 3.22
CA LEU A 99 8.51 -2.75 3.63
C LEU A 99 8.40 -4.26 3.62
N ASN A 100 8.09 -4.86 4.77
CA ASN A 100 7.86 -6.29 4.84
C ASN A 100 6.54 -6.60 4.14
N LEU A 101 6.62 -6.92 2.85
CA LEU A 101 5.47 -7.29 2.02
C LEU A 101 5.11 -8.78 2.16
N SER A 102 5.75 -9.50 3.09
CA SER A 102 5.42 -10.90 3.33
C SER A 102 3.97 -10.98 3.84
N PRO A 103 3.08 -11.72 3.15
CA PRO A 103 1.72 -11.86 3.61
C PRO A 103 1.72 -12.53 4.98
N LEU A 104 0.91 -12.02 5.91
CA LEU A 104 0.68 -12.69 7.18
C LEU A 104 0.13 -14.11 6.92
N PRO A 105 0.59 -15.13 7.67
CA PRO A 105 0.08 -16.49 7.55
C PRO A 105 -1.44 -16.51 7.70
N LYS A 106 -2.15 -16.84 6.63
CA LYS A 106 -3.61 -16.94 6.64
C LYS A 106 -3.99 -18.29 7.24
N LEU A 107 -5.02 -18.28 8.09
CA LEU A 107 -5.64 -19.51 8.57
C LEU A 107 -6.37 -20.16 7.38
N VAL A 108 -5.96 -21.37 7.01
CA VAL A 108 -6.57 -22.13 5.89
C VAL A 108 -8.02 -22.47 6.18
N GLN A 109 -8.81 -22.88 5.18
CA GLN A 109 -10.18 -23.34 5.42
C GLN A 109 -10.18 -24.73 6.08
N PRO A 110 -11.18 -25.09 6.92
CA PRO A 110 -11.19 -26.38 7.62
C PRO A 110 -11.12 -27.58 6.68
N TRP A 111 -11.87 -27.59 5.58
CA TRP A 111 -11.81 -28.69 4.59
C TRP A 111 -10.43 -28.81 3.90
N GLN A 112 -9.64 -27.72 3.82
CA GLN A 112 -8.28 -27.76 3.28
C GLN A 112 -7.31 -28.40 4.28
N ALA A 113 -7.49 -28.12 5.56
CA ALA A 113 -6.77 -28.80 6.63
C ALA A 113 -7.16 -30.28 6.72
N TYR A 114 -8.45 -30.60 6.54
CA TYR A 114 -8.95 -31.99 6.42
C TYR A 114 -8.31 -32.72 5.25
N GLN A 115 -8.28 -32.09 4.08
CA GLN A 115 -7.60 -32.63 2.92
C GLN A 115 -6.13 -32.91 3.26
N ASN A 116 -5.40 -31.93 3.79
CA ASN A 116 -3.98 -32.12 4.09
C ASN A 116 -3.71 -33.22 5.13
N LEU A 117 -4.57 -33.34 6.14
CA LEU A 117 -4.40 -34.31 7.22
C LEU A 117 -4.64 -35.75 6.76
N TYR A 118 -5.61 -35.97 5.86
CA TYR A 118 -6.06 -37.31 5.45
C TYR A 118 -5.85 -37.62 3.95
N TRP A 119 -5.06 -36.80 3.24
CA TRP A 119 -4.85 -36.97 1.79
C TRP A 119 -4.27 -38.34 1.46
N ASP A 120 -3.13 -38.65 2.06
CA ASP A 120 -2.36 -39.85 1.76
C ASP A 120 -2.94 -41.12 2.41
N SER A 121 -3.76 -40.98 3.45
CA SER A 121 -4.35 -42.12 4.16
C SER A 121 -5.62 -42.65 3.48
N GLU A 122 -6.56 -41.75 3.14
CA GLU A 122 -7.94 -42.15 2.81
C GLU A 122 -8.50 -41.39 1.61
N LEU A 123 -8.24 -40.08 1.55
CA LEU A 123 -8.98 -39.18 0.66
C LEU A 123 -8.53 -39.30 -0.79
N ARG A 124 -7.27 -39.64 -1.05
CA ARG A 124 -6.74 -39.79 -2.41
C ARG A 124 -7.48 -40.88 -3.17
N GLU A 125 -7.50 -42.10 -2.63
CA GLU A 125 -8.16 -43.24 -3.27
C GLU A 125 -9.69 -43.03 -3.37
N LYS A 126 -10.31 -42.51 -2.30
CA LYS A 126 -11.74 -42.21 -2.28
C LYS A 126 -12.13 -41.19 -3.36
N THR A 127 -11.31 -40.15 -3.55
CA THR A 127 -11.51 -39.14 -4.59
C THR A 127 -11.33 -39.72 -5.98
N ASP A 128 -10.27 -40.50 -6.21
CA ASP A 128 -9.98 -41.10 -7.52
C ASP A 128 -11.08 -42.07 -7.96
N ASN A 129 -11.60 -42.88 -7.03
CA ASN A 129 -12.71 -43.78 -7.29
C ASN A 129 -14.01 -43.02 -7.60
N ALA A 130 -14.32 -41.98 -6.82
CA ALA A 130 -15.48 -41.13 -7.06
C ALA A 130 -15.40 -40.41 -8.41
N TRP A 131 -14.20 -39.98 -8.81
CA TRP A 131 -13.98 -39.31 -10.09
C TRP A 131 -14.12 -40.27 -11.28
N LYS A 132 -13.59 -41.50 -11.17
CA LYS A 132 -13.79 -42.57 -12.17
C LYS A 132 -15.28 -42.89 -12.35
N ALA A 133 -16.03 -43.02 -11.26
CA ALA A 133 -17.48 -43.25 -11.30
C ALA A 133 -18.23 -42.08 -11.96
N HIS A 134 -17.86 -40.84 -11.65
CA HIS A 134 -18.46 -39.65 -12.26
C HIS A 134 -18.21 -39.60 -13.78
N LYS A 135 -17.01 -39.99 -14.23
CA LYS A 135 -16.68 -40.10 -15.65
C LYS A 135 -17.47 -41.20 -16.35
N ALA A 136 -17.59 -42.37 -15.74
CA ALA A 136 -18.33 -43.50 -16.32
C ALA A 136 -19.83 -43.23 -16.46
N GLY A 137 -20.41 -42.39 -15.58
CA GLY A 137 -21.81 -41.97 -15.66
C GLY A 137 -22.09 -40.86 -16.68
N CYS A 138 -21.07 -40.29 -17.32
CA CYS A 138 -21.25 -39.30 -18.38
C CYS A 138 -21.31 -40.01 -19.74
N PRO A 139 -22.33 -39.74 -20.59
CA PRO A 139 -22.44 -40.34 -21.91
C PRO A 139 -21.25 -39.97 -22.80
N GLU A 140 -20.77 -40.96 -23.56
CA GLU A 140 -19.60 -40.85 -24.42
C GLU A 140 -19.83 -39.75 -25.49
N GLY A 141 -19.05 -38.66 -25.40
CA GLY A 141 -19.18 -37.48 -26.28
C GLY A 141 -19.75 -36.21 -25.63
N SER A 142 -20.17 -36.25 -24.36
CA SER A 142 -20.56 -35.04 -23.61
C SER A 142 -19.41 -34.46 -22.80
N THR A 143 -19.25 -33.13 -22.81
CA THR A 143 -18.29 -32.43 -21.94
C THR A 143 -18.62 -32.69 -20.47
N ILE A 144 -17.65 -33.20 -19.71
CA ILE A 144 -17.79 -33.41 -18.26
C ILE A 144 -18.09 -32.04 -17.63
N PRO A 145 -19.21 -31.89 -16.88
CA PRO A 145 -19.69 -30.58 -16.42
C PRO A 145 -18.74 -29.82 -15.47
N SER A 146 -17.72 -30.49 -14.93
CA SER A 146 -16.81 -29.94 -13.93
C SER A 146 -15.40 -30.45 -14.15
N ASN A 147 -14.39 -29.60 -13.92
CA ASN A 147 -13.00 -30.06 -13.90
C ASN A 147 -12.77 -30.95 -12.67
N GLY A 148 -11.85 -31.92 -12.76
CA GLY A 148 -11.63 -32.91 -11.69
C GLY A 148 -11.26 -32.28 -10.34
N PHE A 149 -10.64 -31.10 -10.37
CA PHE A 149 -10.29 -30.32 -9.18
C PHE A 149 -11.52 -29.72 -8.48
N ALA A 150 -12.47 -29.17 -9.23
CA ALA A 150 -13.72 -28.65 -8.70
C ALA A 150 -14.60 -29.78 -8.15
N PHE A 151 -14.68 -30.91 -8.85
CA PHE A 151 -15.32 -32.12 -8.33
C PHE A 151 -14.71 -32.57 -7.00
N ARG A 152 -13.37 -32.66 -6.94
CA ARG A 152 -12.65 -33.00 -5.70
C ARG A 152 -12.99 -32.05 -4.57
N ASN A 153 -12.87 -30.74 -4.79
CA ASN A 153 -13.12 -29.75 -3.74
C ASN A 153 -14.56 -29.80 -3.24
N GLN A 154 -15.53 -30.07 -4.13
CA GLN A 154 -16.92 -30.25 -3.74
C GLN A 154 -17.10 -31.51 -2.86
N LYS A 155 -16.49 -32.63 -3.24
CA LYS A 155 -16.54 -33.87 -2.46
C LYS A 155 -15.85 -33.74 -1.10
N LEU A 156 -14.70 -33.05 -1.05
CA LEU A 156 -13.97 -32.82 0.20
C LEU A 156 -14.75 -31.96 1.19
N LYS A 157 -15.49 -30.95 0.71
CA LYS A 157 -16.39 -30.17 1.57
C LYS A 157 -17.51 -31.04 2.15
N LEU A 158 -18.15 -31.84 1.31
CA LEU A 158 -19.22 -32.76 1.74
C LEU A 158 -18.71 -33.79 2.75
N TRP A 159 -17.60 -34.47 2.48
CA TRP A 159 -17.03 -35.44 3.41
C TRP A 159 -16.54 -34.82 4.71
N TYR A 160 -16.06 -33.58 4.68
CA TYR A 160 -15.73 -32.85 5.90
C TYR A 160 -16.98 -32.51 6.71
N GLU A 161 -18.06 -32.07 6.07
CA GLU A 161 -19.33 -31.79 6.75
C GLU A 161 -19.93 -33.06 7.38
N GLU A 162 -19.86 -34.19 6.68
CA GLU A 162 -20.30 -35.52 7.12
C GLU A 162 -19.37 -36.16 8.17
N SER A 163 -18.16 -35.63 8.36
CA SER A 163 -17.19 -36.21 9.31
C SER A 163 -17.61 -36.04 10.77
N SER A 164 -17.14 -36.94 11.63
CA SER A 164 -17.40 -36.92 13.06
C SER A 164 -16.83 -35.67 13.73
N ASP A 165 -17.38 -35.30 14.88
CA ASP A 165 -16.90 -34.17 15.67
C ASP A 165 -15.43 -34.36 16.13
N GLU A 166 -15.02 -35.61 16.37
CA GLU A 166 -13.63 -35.98 16.65
C GLU A 166 -12.69 -35.64 15.49
N THR A 167 -13.12 -35.93 14.27
CA THR A 167 -12.36 -35.60 13.05
C THR A 167 -12.26 -34.09 12.87
N LYS A 168 -13.37 -33.35 13.10
CA LYS A 168 -13.38 -31.89 13.03
C LYS A 168 -12.47 -31.24 14.07
N ALA A 169 -12.41 -31.80 15.29
CA ALA A 169 -11.49 -31.35 16.33
C ALA A 169 -10.02 -31.57 15.94
N ALA A 170 -9.68 -32.75 15.40
CA ALA A 170 -8.34 -33.05 14.90
C ALA A 170 -7.93 -32.11 13.76
N VAL A 171 -8.87 -31.82 12.85
CA VAL A 171 -8.68 -30.88 11.73
C VAL A 171 -8.43 -29.46 12.23
N GLU A 172 -9.18 -28.97 13.21
CA GLU A 172 -8.96 -27.63 13.77
C GLU A 172 -7.61 -27.53 14.50
N ALA A 173 -7.21 -28.56 15.25
CA ALA A 173 -5.89 -28.63 15.86
C ALA A 173 -4.78 -28.53 14.79
N HIS A 174 -4.90 -29.32 13.72
CA HIS A 174 -3.97 -29.29 12.59
C HIS A 174 -3.94 -27.93 11.88
N ARG A 175 -5.10 -27.32 11.71
CA ARG A 175 -5.29 -25.99 11.11
C ARG A 175 -4.54 -24.89 11.88
N GLN A 176 -4.55 -24.95 13.22
CA GLN A 176 -3.79 -24.02 14.05
C GLN A 176 -2.26 -24.24 13.93
N VAL A 177 -1.82 -25.49 13.82
CA VAL A 177 -0.40 -25.82 13.55
C VAL A 177 0.04 -25.26 12.19
N MET A 178 -0.81 -25.36 11.15
CA MET A 178 -0.53 -24.81 9.81
C MET A 178 -0.41 -23.28 9.82
N LYS A 179 -1.18 -22.58 10.66
CA LYS A 179 -1.07 -21.13 10.85
C LYS A 179 0.30 -20.73 11.40
N GLY A 180 0.82 -21.47 12.39
CA GLY A 180 2.11 -21.19 13.04
C GLY A 180 3.32 -21.48 12.17
N LYS A 181 3.25 -22.49 11.29
CA LYS A 181 4.35 -22.89 10.41
C LYS A 181 4.47 -22.04 9.12
N GLY A 182 3.52 -21.14 8.87
CA GLY A 182 3.51 -20.36 7.64
C GLY A 182 3.12 -21.21 6.43
N TRP A 183 1.84 -21.55 6.32
CA TRP A 183 1.30 -22.20 5.13
C TRP A 183 1.40 -21.27 3.91
N GLY A 184 2.43 -21.46 3.07
CA GLY A 184 2.63 -20.63 1.87
C GLY A 184 4.04 -20.60 1.27
N ALA A 185 5.04 -21.30 1.84
CA ALA A 185 6.38 -21.37 1.23
C ALA A 185 6.44 -22.36 0.05
N ASP A 186 5.76 -23.50 0.16
CA ASP A 186 5.65 -24.50 -0.91
C ASP A 186 4.18 -24.66 -1.31
N ASP A 187 3.81 -24.00 -2.40
CA ASP A 187 2.49 -24.05 -3.02
C ASP A 187 2.27 -25.40 -3.72
N GLU A 188 2.24 -26.48 -2.95
CA GLU A 188 1.85 -27.83 -3.38
C GLU A 188 0.47 -27.82 -4.05
N ASN A 189 -0.41 -26.90 -3.65
CA ASN A 189 -1.75 -26.78 -4.23
C ASN A 189 -1.74 -26.17 -5.64
N ARG A 190 -0.77 -25.30 -5.98
CA ARG A 190 -0.52 -24.85 -7.37
C ARG A 190 -0.20 -26.00 -8.31
N LYS A 191 0.48 -27.05 -7.84
CA LYS A 191 0.82 -28.22 -8.67
C LYS A 191 -0.42 -28.92 -9.22
N TYR A 192 -1.55 -28.80 -8.51
CA TYR A 192 -2.84 -29.39 -8.90
C TYR A 192 -3.79 -28.40 -9.61
N GLN A 193 -3.37 -27.14 -9.83
CA GLN A 193 -4.14 -26.11 -10.53
C GLN A 193 -3.78 -25.97 -12.02
N ARG A 194 -2.85 -26.78 -12.54
CA ARG A 194 -2.47 -26.83 -13.96
C ARG A 194 -3.04 -28.05 -14.66
#